data_AF-A0A529MEP6-F1
#
_entry.id   AF-A0A529MEP6-F1
#
_cell.length_a   1.000
_cell.length_b   1.000
_cell.length_c   1.000
_cell.angle_alpha   90.00
_cell.angle_beta   90.00
_cell.angle_gamma   90.00
#
_symmetry.space_group_name_H-M   'P 1'
#
loop_
_entity.id
_entity.type
_entity.pdbx_description
1 polymer ?
#
loop_
_entity_poly.entity_id
_entity_poly.type
_entity_poly.pdbx_seq_one_letter_code
_entity_poly.pdbx_strand_id
1 'polypeptide(L)'
;PAHAIHLGGNTINFTLVAGPPNVHDMERGRRAGNLRDYQDLVRLAQHFNCVHMLGNQVCAPIELPANSRHLDTYFANLTLTDKSFHVS
;
A
#
# COMPACT_ATOMS: atom_id res chain seq x y z
N PRO A 1 -1.33 13.90 -12.02
CA PRO A 1 -1.80 13.79 -13.43
C PRO A 1 -1.13 12.66 -14.22
N ALA A 2 0.20 12.50 -14.13
CA ALA A 2 0.94 11.45 -14.84
C ALA A 2 0.50 10.01 -14.47
N HIS A 3 0.06 9.80 -13.23
CA HIS A 3 -0.44 8.51 -12.73
C HIS A 3 -1.97 8.39 -12.72
N ALA A 4 -2.66 9.10 -13.62
CA ALA A 4 -4.11 8.96 -13.75
C ALA A 4 -4.48 7.56 -14.27
N ILE A 5 -5.44 6.92 -13.62
CA ILE A 5 -5.86 5.55 -13.93
C ILE A 5 -7.14 5.55 -14.77
N HIS A 6 -7.13 4.80 -15.86
CA HIS A 6 -8.32 4.48 -16.64
C HIS A 6 -8.97 3.19 -16.14
N LEU A 7 -10.24 3.24 -15.76
CA LEU A 7 -11.02 2.09 -15.32
C LEU A 7 -12.04 1.70 -16.39
N GLY A 8 -11.95 0.47 -16.91
CA GLY A 8 -12.87 -0.11 -17.89
C GLY A 8 -12.24 -0.42 -19.25
N GLY A 9 -13.09 -0.84 -20.19
CA GLY A 9 -12.68 -1.21 -21.55
C GLY A 9 -11.75 -2.44 -21.58
N ASN A 10 -10.71 -2.36 -22.42
CA ASN A 10 -9.69 -3.41 -22.55
C ASN A 10 -8.41 -3.10 -21.73
N THR A 11 -8.57 -2.40 -20.59
CA THR A 11 -7.46 -1.97 -19.73
C THR A 11 -7.37 -2.84 -18.49
N ILE A 12 -6.16 -3.31 -18.15
CA ILE A 12 -5.87 -4.03 -16.93
C ILE A 12 -5.05 -3.14 -16.00
N ASN A 13 -5.51 -2.98 -14.76
CA ASN A 13 -4.80 -2.24 -13.72
C ASN A 13 -4.35 -3.22 -12.63
N PHE A 14 -3.06 -3.21 -12.33
CA PHE A 14 -2.46 -4.00 -11.26
C PHE A 14 -2.30 -3.16 -10.00
N THR A 15 -2.64 -3.75 -8.85
CA THR A 15 -2.57 -3.11 -7.54
C THR A 15 -1.80 -3.98 -6.56
N LEU A 16 -1.53 -3.45 -5.37
CA LEU A 16 -1.04 -4.27 -4.27
C LEU A 16 -2.13 -5.23 -3.78
N VAL A 17 -1.68 -6.28 -3.08
CA VAL A 17 -2.53 -7.09 -2.21
C VAL A 17 -3.15 -6.21 -1.13
N ALA A 18 -4.32 -6.57 -0.60
CA ALA A 18 -4.97 -5.82 0.48
C ALA A 18 -5.45 -6.74 1.60
N GLY A 19 -5.17 -6.38 2.86
CA GLY A 19 -5.67 -7.08 4.05
C GLY A 19 -4.77 -8.11 4.76
N PRO A 20 -3.61 -8.57 4.26
CA PRO A 20 -2.73 -9.44 5.04
C PRO A 20 -2.36 -8.84 6.40
N PRO A 21 -2.52 -9.59 7.52
CA PRO A 21 -2.10 -9.14 8.85
C PRO A 21 -0.60 -9.36 9.10
N ASN A 22 0.06 -10.14 8.24
CA ASN A 22 1.46 -10.50 8.36
C ASN A 22 2.22 -10.09 7.11
N VAL A 23 3.51 -9.80 7.28
CA VAL A 23 4.46 -9.57 6.21
C VAL A 23 5.62 -10.56 6.32
N HIS A 24 6.35 -10.74 5.23
CA HIS A 24 7.54 -11.58 5.17
C HIS A 24 8.59 -10.93 4.28
N ASP A 25 9.83 -10.90 4.73
CA ASP A 25 11.00 -10.60 3.92
C ASP A 25 12.16 -11.55 4.26
N MET A 26 13.24 -11.49 3.49
CA MET A 26 14.37 -12.42 3.62
C MET A 26 15.30 -12.11 4.81
N GLU A 27 15.21 -10.92 5.42
CA GLU A 27 16.10 -10.49 6.51
C GLU A 27 15.48 -10.71 7.89
N ARG A 28 14.19 -10.41 8.04
CA ARG A 28 13.43 -10.40 9.28
C ARG A 28 12.40 -11.52 9.35
N GLY A 29 12.21 -12.27 8.26
CA GLY A 29 11.26 -13.37 8.18
C GLY A 29 9.80 -12.93 8.34
N ARG A 30 8.94 -13.89 8.69
CA ARG A 30 7.49 -13.67 8.87
C ARG A 30 7.20 -12.98 10.20
N ARG A 31 6.41 -11.91 10.16
CA ARG A 31 6.00 -11.13 11.35
C ARG A 31 4.64 -10.48 11.16
N ALA A 32 4.07 -9.96 12.25
CA ALA A 32 2.92 -9.06 12.20
C ALA A 32 3.29 -7.75 11.47
N GLY A 33 2.37 -7.24 10.65
CA GLY A 33 2.56 -5.98 9.94
C GLY A 33 2.64 -4.78 10.89
N ASN A 34 3.56 -3.87 10.59
CA ASN A 34 3.74 -2.59 11.29
C ASN A 34 3.77 -1.42 10.30
N LEU A 35 3.89 -0.18 10.80
CA LEU A 35 3.84 1.00 9.93
C LEU A 35 5.05 1.07 9.00
N ARG A 36 6.22 0.63 9.46
CA ARG A 36 7.43 0.60 8.62
C ARG A 36 7.25 -0.34 7.44
N ASP A 37 6.69 -1.52 7.67
CA ASP A 37 6.43 -2.51 6.62
C ASP A 37 5.42 -1.97 5.59
N TYR A 38 4.38 -1.27 6.06
CA TYR A 38 3.46 -0.55 5.18
C TYR A 38 4.19 0.47 4.30
N GLN A 39 5.03 1.32 4.90
CA GLN A 39 5.80 2.34 4.17
C GLN A 39 6.78 1.72 3.16
N ASP A 40 7.47 0.63 3.52
CA ASP A 40 8.39 -0.06 2.64
C ASP A 40 7.65 -0.67 1.43
N LEU A 41 6.46 -1.22 1.63
CA LEU A 41 5.60 -1.71 0.55
C LEU A 41 5.07 -0.59 -0.35
N VAL A 42 4.73 0.58 0.21
CA VAL A 42 4.35 1.76 -0.58
C VAL A 42 5.52 2.24 -1.44
N ARG A 43 6.74 2.32 -0.88
CA ARG A 43 7.95 2.69 -1.65
C ARG A 43 8.22 1.69 -2.77
N LEU A 44 8.02 0.40 -2.50
CA LEU A 44 8.18 -0.66 -3.50
C LEU A 44 7.16 -0.50 -4.64
N ALA A 45 5.89 -0.23 -4.29
CA ALA A 45 4.85 0.04 -5.27
C ALA A 45 5.14 1.28 -6.09
N GLN A 46 5.67 2.35 -5.48
CA GLN A 46 6.08 3.56 -6.21
C GLN A 46 7.17 3.24 -7.23
N HIS A 47 8.17 2.45 -6.83
CA HIS A 47 9.32 2.11 -7.66
C HIS A 47 8.94 1.30 -8.92
N PHE A 48 8.00 0.36 -8.81
CA PHE A 48 7.65 -0.51 -9.93
C PHE A 48 6.58 0.07 -10.85
N ASN A 49 6.90 0.22 -12.13
CA ASN A 49 5.96 0.70 -13.15
C ASN A 49 4.82 -0.28 -13.44
N CYS A 50 4.98 -1.56 -13.12
CA CYS A 50 3.93 -2.57 -13.29
C CYS A 50 2.84 -2.47 -12.21
N VAL A 51 3.09 -1.77 -11.10
CA VAL A 51 2.08 -1.46 -10.09
C VAL A 51 1.46 -0.11 -10.43
N HIS A 52 0.20 -0.12 -10.86
CA HIS A 52 -0.46 1.07 -11.40
C HIS A 52 -1.06 1.93 -10.29
N MET A 53 -1.56 1.30 -9.23
CA MET A 53 -2.09 1.98 -8.04
C MET A 53 -1.85 1.15 -6.78
N LEU A 54 -1.94 1.77 -5.60
CA LEU A 54 -1.81 1.02 -4.34
C LEU A 54 -3.04 0.13 -4.09
N GLY A 55 -4.24 0.62 -4.41
CA GLY A 55 -5.48 -0.01 -3.97
C GLY A 55 -5.75 0.30 -2.48
N ASN A 56 -6.27 -0.69 -1.74
CA ASN A 56 -6.51 -0.55 -0.30
C ASN A 56 -5.24 -0.86 0.53
N GLN A 57 -5.33 -0.81 1.87
CA GLN A 57 -4.19 -1.03 2.76
C GLN A 57 -3.49 -2.39 2.53
N VAL A 58 -2.21 -2.33 2.16
CA VAL A 58 -1.40 -3.51 1.79
C VAL A 58 -1.11 -4.45 2.96
N CYS A 59 -0.95 -3.89 4.15
CA CYS A 59 -0.95 -4.63 5.40
C CYS A 59 -1.57 -3.75 6.50
N ALA A 60 -2.12 -4.37 7.55
CA ALA A 60 -2.54 -3.62 8.71
C ALA A 60 -1.33 -3.34 9.62
N PRO A 61 -1.06 -2.08 10.01
CA PRO A 61 -0.12 -1.79 11.10
C PRO A 61 -0.78 -2.18 12.43
N ILE A 62 -0.53 -3.39 12.92
CA ILE A 62 -1.22 -3.95 14.09
C ILE A 62 -0.75 -3.29 15.39
N GLU A 63 0.46 -2.73 15.40
CA GLU A 63 1.02 -2.01 16.56
C GLU A 63 0.31 -0.68 16.87
N LEU A 64 -0.44 -0.13 15.90
CA LEU A 64 -1.13 1.15 16.06
C LEU A 64 -2.58 0.96 16.53
N PRO A 65 -3.16 1.94 17.25
CA PRO A 65 -4.56 1.90 17.65
C PRO A 65 -5.49 1.72 16.45
N ALA A 66 -6.38 0.73 16.51
CA ALA A 66 -7.23 0.35 15.39
C ALA A 66 -8.15 1.49 14.90
N ASN A 67 -8.55 2.38 15.80
CA ASN A 67 -9.41 3.53 15.53
C ASN A 67 -8.69 4.67 14.79
N SER A 68 -7.35 4.71 14.77
CA SER A 68 -6.59 5.81 14.16
C SER A 68 -5.57 5.38 13.12
N ARG A 69 -5.14 4.11 13.09
CA ARG A 69 -4.07 3.63 12.21
C ARG A 69 -4.27 3.89 10.71
N HIS A 70 -5.52 4.07 10.28
CA HIS A 70 -5.83 4.42 8.90
C HIS A 70 -5.27 5.81 8.54
N LEU A 71 -5.25 6.76 9.47
CA LEU A 71 -4.68 8.10 9.28
C LEU A 71 -3.18 8.02 8.98
N ASP A 72 -2.44 7.20 9.71
CA ASP A 72 -1.01 6.98 9.47
C ASP A 72 -0.75 6.33 8.10
N THR A 73 -1.59 5.36 7.70
CA THR A 73 -1.48 4.73 6.38
C THR A 73 -1.81 5.69 5.23
N TYR A 74 -2.77 6.60 5.42
CA TYR A 74 -3.12 7.61 4.42
C TYR A 74 -2.03 8.67 4.31
N PHE A 75 -1.44 9.08 5.43
CA PHE A 75 -0.29 9.97 5.43
C PHE A 75 0.91 9.36 4.70
N ALA A 76 1.19 8.07 4.91
CA ALA A 76 2.22 7.35 4.16
C ALA A 76 1.92 7.32 2.66
N ASN A 77 0.68 7.06 2.25
CA ASN A 77 0.29 7.09 0.83
C ASN A 77 0.52 8.47 0.21
N LEU A 78 0.10 9.54 0.89
CA LEU A 78 0.24 10.93 0.41
C LEU A 78 1.70 11.40 0.30
N THR A 79 2.61 10.84 1.10
CA THR A 79 3.99 11.32 1.21
C THR A 79 5.01 10.44 0.50
N LEU A 80 4.70 9.16 0.25
CA LEU A 80 5.65 8.18 -0.31
C LEU A 80 5.32 7.76 -1.74
N THR A 81 4.16 8.12 -2.28
CA THR A 81 3.78 7.83 -3.67
C THR A 81 2.92 8.95 -4.26
N ASP A 82 2.95 9.08 -5.57
CA ASP A 82 2.03 9.93 -6.35
C ASP A 82 1.02 9.08 -7.17
N LYS A 83 0.97 7.77 -6.93
CA LYS A 83 0.00 6.84 -7.51
C LYS A 83 -1.32 6.88 -6.76
N SER A 84 -2.41 6.53 -7.44
CA SER A 84 -3.74 6.47 -6.83
C SER A 84 -3.81 5.43 -5.70
N PHE A 85 -4.65 5.69 -4.70
CA PHE A 85 -4.92 4.80 -3.58
C PHE A 85 -6.38 4.93 -3.13
N HIS A 86 -6.88 3.90 -2.45
CA HIS A 86 -8.23 3.86 -1.88
C HIS A 86 -8.21 4.34 -0.43
N VAL A 87 -9.26 5.05 -0.02
CA VAL A 87 -9.53 5.41 1.38
C VAL A 87 -10.91 4.86 1.76
N SER A 88 -10.98 4.15 2.87
CA SER A 88 -12.20 3.56 3.46
C SER A 88 -12.45 4.07 4.86
#